data_AF-A0A1U7GE32-F1
#
_entry.id   AF-A0A1U7GE32-F1
#
_cell.length_a   1.000
_cell.length_b   1.000
_cell.length_c   1.000
_cell.angle_alpha   90.00
_cell.angle_beta   90.00
_cell.angle_gamma   90.00
#
_symmetry.space_group_name_H-M   'P 1'
#
loop_
_entity.id
_entity.type
_entity.pdbx_description
1 polymer ?
#
loop_
_entity_poly.entity_id
_entity_poly.type
_entity_poly.pdbx_seq_one_letter_code
_entity_poly.pdbx_strand_id
1 'polypeptide(L)'
;MKIRMLTILAGPRGCIDAGAAADVPQDMALDLVLGGYAEALEPFPEPEPTPEPDPPSPAEVEPEPTPEPAPAVEAIPEPEPTAAVEPQPSKKKAK
;
A
#
# COMPACT_ATOMS: atom_id res chain seq x y z
N MET A 1 -16.99 14.72 24.81
CA MET A 1 -15.93 15.73 24.63
C MET A 1 -16.59 17.07 24.38
N LYS A 2 -16.16 18.13 25.07
CA LYS A 2 -16.83 19.42 24.95
C LYS A 2 -16.26 20.28 23.83
N ILE A 3 -17.16 20.73 22.96
CA ILE A 3 -16.86 21.71 21.90
C ILE A 3 -17.79 22.91 22.04
N ARG A 4 -17.35 24.06 21.52
CA ARG A 4 -18.19 25.23 21.31
C ARG A 4 -18.46 25.37 19.82
N MET A 5 -19.73 25.36 19.43
CA MET A 5 -20.12 25.53 18.04
C MET A 5 -19.84 26.97 17.57
N LEU A 6 -19.29 27.13 16.38
CA LEU A 6 -19.17 28.43 15.69
C LEU A 6 -20.34 28.67 14.73
N THR A 7 -20.94 27.58 14.23
CA THR A 7 -22.09 27.59 13.32
C THR A 7 -23.25 26.79 13.91
N ILE A 8 -24.43 26.85 13.30
CA ILE A 8 -25.56 25.97 13.67
C ILE A 8 -25.29 24.58 13.08
N LEU A 9 -25.28 23.53 13.91
CA LEU A 9 -25.29 22.14 13.47
C LEU A 9 -26.73 21.63 13.50
N ALA A 10 -27.24 21.13 12.38
CA ALA A 10 -28.54 20.47 12.31
C ALA A 10 -28.38 19.11 11.64
N GLY A 11 -28.91 18.05 12.25
CA GLY A 11 -28.82 16.70 11.73
C GLY A 11 -29.86 15.76 12.34
N PRO A 12 -29.81 14.47 11.99
CA PRO A 12 -30.77 13.47 12.50
C PRO A 12 -30.72 13.27 14.02
N ARG A 13 -29.65 13.74 14.68
CA ARG A 13 -29.49 13.71 16.14
C ARG A 13 -29.95 14.98 16.85
N GLY A 14 -30.50 15.96 16.12
CA GLY A 14 -30.99 17.21 16.68
C GLY A 14 -30.27 18.44 16.11
N CYS A 15 -30.46 19.57 16.78
CA CYS A 15 -29.81 20.84 16.45
C CYS A 15 -28.97 21.36 17.62
N ILE A 16 -27.83 21.99 17.29
CA ILE A 16 -26.96 22.68 18.23
C ILE A 16 -26.72 24.08 17.66
N ASP A 17 -27.12 25.10 18.41
CA ASP A 17 -27.00 26.48 17.97
C ASP A 17 -25.55 26.98 17.99
N ALA A 18 -25.28 28.00 17.17
CA ALA A 18 -23.99 28.68 17.18
C ALA A 18 -23.72 29.29 18.57
N GLY A 19 -22.48 29.15 19.04
CA GLY A 19 -22.01 29.59 20.34
C GLY A 19 -22.33 28.63 21.49
N ALA A 20 -23.18 27.63 21.29
CA ALA A 20 -23.52 26.65 22.32
C ALA A 20 -22.36 25.69 22.59
N ALA A 21 -22.18 25.35 23.87
CA ALA A 21 -21.29 24.27 24.26
C ALA A 21 -22.06 22.95 24.22
N ALA A 22 -21.49 21.92 23.58
CA ALA A 22 -22.09 20.61 23.49
C ALA A 22 -21.06 19.53 23.82
N ASP A 23 -21.51 18.47 24.50
CA ASP A 23 -20.72 17.26 24.65
C ASP A 23 -21.04 16.30 23.50
N VAL A 24 -20.04 16.03 22.66
CA VAL A 24 -20.17 15.18 21.48
C VAL A 24 -19.09 14.09 21.48
N PRO A 25 -19.28 13.01 20.70
CA PRO A 25 -18.25 11.99 20.48
C PRO A 25 -16.96 12.58 19.91
N GLN A 26 -15.82 12.00 20.26
CA GLN A 26 -14.51 12.52 19.87
C GLN A 26 -14.31 12.58 18.35
N ASP A 27 -14.74 11.57 17.60
CA ASP A 27 -14.64 11.56 16.14
C ASP A 27 -15.40 12.73 15.50
N MET A 28 -16.61 12.98 16.00
CA MET A 28 -17.43 14.10 15.54
C MET A 28 -16.81 15.46 15.94
N ALA A 29 -16.28 15.57 17.16
CA ALA A 29 -15.57 16.76 17.59
C ALA A 29 -14.36 17.05 16.69
N LEU A 30 -13.59 16.03 16.33
CA LEU A 30 -12.44 16.16 15.43
C LEU A 30 -12.88 16.69 14.06
N ASP A 31 -13.89 16.09 13.44
CA ASP A 31 -14.40 16.52 12.13
C ASP A 31 -14.88 17.99 12.16
N LEU A 32 -15.61 18.38 13.22
CA LEU A 32 -16.14 19.73 13.36
C LEU A 32 -15.03 20.76 13.62
N VAL A 33 -14.02 20.42 14.43
CA VAL A 33 -12.90 21.31 14.73
C VAL A 33 -11.94 21.43 13.55
N LEU A 34 -11.61 20.31 12.88
CA LEU A 34 -10.80 20.31 11.66
C LEU A 34 -11.49 21.06 10.52
N GLY A 35 -12.81 20.95 10.43
CA GLY A 35 -13.62 21.71 9.48
C GLY A 35 -13.81 23.19 9.82
N GLY A 36 -13.36 23.64 11.00
CA GLY A 36 -13.50 25.03 11.45
C GLY A 36 -14.94 25.42 11.83
N TYR A 37 -15.81 24.45 12.10
CA TYR A 37 -17.20 24.67 12.51
C TYR A 37 -17.37 24.75 14.03
N ALA A 38 -16.36 24.33 14.79
CA ALA A 38 -16.38 24.35 16.23
C ALA A 38 -14.97 24.57 16.81
N GLU A 39 -14.91 24.98 18.08
CA GLU A 39 -13.69 25.08 18.87
C GLU A 39 -13.70 24.02 19.98
N ALA A 40 -12.58 23.33 20.18
CA ALA A 40 -12.43 22.39 21.28
C ALA A 40 -12.28 23.17 22.60
N LEU A 41 -13.14 22.90 23.58
CA LEU A 41 -13.03 23.50 24.92
C LEU A 41 -12.02 22.76 25.79
N GLU A 42 -11.77 21.50 25.47
CA GLU A 42 -10.82 20.61 26.14
C GLU A 42 -9.85 20.04 25.08
N PRO A 43 -8.58 19.81 25.41
CA PRO A 43 -7.64 19.20 24.46
C PRO A 43 -8.07 17.76 24.12
N PHE A 44 -7.84 17.35 22.87
CA PHE A 44 -8.05 15.96 22.46
C PHE A 44 -7.04 15.08 23.19
N PRO A 45 -7.46 13.91 23.72
CA PRO A 45 -6.52 12.96 24.28
C PRO A 45 -5.52 12.56 23.19
N GLU A 46 -4.22 12.60 23.54
CA GLU A 46 -3.16 12.13 22.66
C GLU A 46 -3.37 10.64 22.37
N PRO A 47 -3.16 10.19 21.12
CA PRO A 47 -3.19 8.77 20.82
C PRO A 47 -2.12 8.08 21.68
N GLU A 48 -2.48 6.96 22.32
CA GLU A 48 -1.49 6.13 23.00
C GLU A 48 -0.40 5.73 22.00
N PRO A 49 0.88 5.72 22.41
CA PRO A 49 1.97 5.34 21.52
C PRO A 49 1.71 3.92 21.02
N THR A 50 1.62 3.78 19.70
CA THR A 50 1.59 2.46 19.06
C THR A 50 2.86 1.72 19.48
N PRO A 51 2.77 0.46 19.97
CA PRO A 51 3.97 -0.31 20.28
C PRO A 51 4.85 -0.37 19.03
N GLU A 52 6.13 -0.02 19.20
CA GLU A 52 7.14 -0.11 18.15
C GLU A 52 7.16 -1.55 17.62
N PRO A 53 7.23 -1.77 16.29
CA PRO A 53 7.28 -3.13 15.75
C PRO A 53 8.49 -3.87 16.33
N ASP A 54 8.22 -5.06 16.88
CA ASP A 54 9.25 -5.98 17.39
C ASP A 54 10.35 -6.18 16.32
N PRO A 55 11.64 -6.14 16.69
CA PRO A 55 12.72 -6.29 15.73
C PRO A 55 12.55 -7.58 14.92
N PRO A 56 12.83 -7.57 13.60
CA PRO A 56 12.66 -8.76 12.78
C PRO A 56 13.51 -9.89 13.35
N SER A 57 12.85 -10.98 13.75
CA SER A 57 13.50 -12.23 14.16
C SER A 57 14.55 -12.60 13.11
N PRO A 58 15.81 -12.91 13.49
CA PRO A 58 16.82 -13.29 12.52
C PRO A 58 16.33 -14.53 11.79
N ALA A 59 16.12 -14.41 10.49
CA ALA A 59 15.83 -15.54 9.62
C ALA A 59 16.88 -16.62 9.87
N GLU A 60 16.44 -17.77 10.35
CA GLU A 60 17.26 -18.97 10.39
C GLU A 60 17.80 -19.20 8.97
N VAL A 61 19.12 -19.14 8.87
CA VAL A 61 19.86 -19.42 7.64
C VAL A 61 19.54 -20.86 7.26
N GLU A 62 18.77 -21.04 6.20
CA GLU A 62 18.60 -22.35 5.55
C GLU A 62 19.99 -22.86 5.13
N PRO A 63 20.40 -24.08 5.53
CA PRO A 63 21.69 -24.61 5.14
C PRO A 63 21.75 -24.85 3.62
N GLU A 64 22.85 -24.43 2.99
CA GLU A 64 23.14 -24.61 1.57
C GLU A 64 22.78 -26.02 1.06
N PRO A 65 22.14 -26.14 -0.12
CA PRO A 65 21.97 -27.44 -0.74
C PRO A 65 23.33 -28.00 -1.14
N THR A 66 23.65 -29.16 -0.57
CA THR A 66 24.80 -30.00 -0.93
C THR A 66 24.76 -30.28 -2.44
N PRO A 67 25.86 -30.10 -3.20
CA PRO A 67 25.84 -30.38 -4.63
C PRO A 67 25.66 -31.90 -4.87
N GLU A 68 24.61 -32.27 -5.60
CA GLU A 68 24.44 -33.62 -6.13
C GLU A 68 25.58 -33.96 -7.12
N PRO A 69 26.05 -35.21 -7.14
CA PRO A 69 27.12 -35.64 -8.04
C PRO A 69 26.70 -35.51 -9.51
N ALA A 70 27.62 -34.99 -10.33
CA ALA A 70 27.42 -34.78 -11.76
C ALA A 70 26.93 -36.06 -12.46
N PRO A 71 25.85 -36.00 -13.26
CA PRO A 71 25.48 -37.12 -14.11
C PRO A 71 26.55 -37.28 -15.19
N ALA A 72 27.24 -38.42 -15.16
CA ALA A 72 28.00 -38.92 -16.30
C ALA A 72 27.00 -39.19 -17.43
N VAL A 73 26.84 -38.23 -18.33
CA VAL A 73 26.08 -38.41 -19.57
C VAL A 73 27.06 -38.80 -20.65
N GLU A 74 26.93 -40.05 -21.04
CA GLU A 74 27.53 -40.68 -22.21
C GLU A 74 27.26 -39.88 -23.49
N ALA A 75 28.22 -39.99 -24.42
CA ALA A 75 28.29 -39.29 -25.69
C ALA A 75 26.98 -39.31 -26.50
N ILE A 76 26.54 -38.12 -26.92
CA ILE A 76 25.52 -37.94 -27.96
C ILE A 76 26.23 -37.25 -29.14
N PRO A 77 26.20 -37.83 -30.36
CA PRO A 77 27.10 -37.49 -31.48
C PRO A 77 26.82 -36.11 -32.13
N GLU A 78 27.89 -35.51 -32.67
CA GLU A 78 27.94 -34.28 -33.49
C GLU A 78 26.82 -34.19 -34.55
N PRO A 79 26.12 -33.05 -34.69
CA PRO A 79 25.39 -32.75 -35.93
C PRO A 79 26.32 -32.16 -36.99
N GLU A 80 26.39 -32.84 -38.14
CA GLU A 80 27.12 -32.48 -39.35
C GLU A 80 26.73 -31.09 -39.94
N PRO A 81 27.66 -30.42 -40.66
CA PRO A 81 27.51 -29.04 -41.12
C PRO A 81 26.57 -28.94 -42.32
N THR A 82 25.44 -28.24 -42.18
CA THR A 82 24.61 -27.86 -43.33
C THR A 82 25.10 -26.54 -43.90
N ALA A 83 25.69 -26.67 -45.10
CA ALA A 83 26.21 -25.59 -45.93
C ALA A 83 25.13 -24.59 -46.37
N ALA A 84 25.62 -23.40 -46.67
CA ALA A 84 25.01 -22.27 -47.35
C ALA A 84 23.90 -22.58 -48.37
N VAL A 85 22.92 -21.67 -48.51
CA VAL A 85 22.71 -20.85 -49.73
C VAL A 85 21.35 -20.10 -49.71
N GLU A 86 21.48 -18.78 -49.95
CA GLU A 86 20.60 -17.77 -50.57
C GLU A 86 19.17 -17.40 -50.11
N PRO A 87 18.84 -16.09 -50.18
CA PRO A 87 17.51 -15.53 -49.93
C PRO A 87 16.55 -15.68 -51.12
N GLN A 88 15.28 -15.97 -50.84
CA GLN A 88 14.21 -16.06 -51.85
C GLN A 88 13.53 -14.71 -52.17
N PRO A 89 12.93 -14.57 -53.37
CA PRO A 89 12.68 -13.29 -54.04
C PRO A 89 11.31 -12.70 -53.74
N SER A 90 11.15 -11.38 -53.90
CA SER A 90 9.84 -10.74 -54.08
C SER A 90 9.88 -9.75 -55.23
N LYS A 91 9.32 -10.18 -56.36
CA LYS A 91 8.95 -9.30 -57.49
C LYS A 91 7.70 -8.53 -57.08
N LYS A 92 7.77 -7.20 -57.03
CA LYS A 92 6.57 -6.36 -57.22
C LYS A 92 6.83 -5.43 -58.40
N LYS A 93 6.12 -5.72 -59.49
CA LYS A 93 6.08 -4.95 -60.73
C LYS A 93 5.47 -3.57 -60.49
N ALA A 94 5.96 -2.65 -61.31
CA ALA A 94 5.45 -1.33 -61.62
C ALA A 94 3.92 -1.19 -61.72
N LYS A 95 3.40 -0.03 -61.30
CA LYS A 95 2.77 0.95 -62.18
C LYS A 95 2.79 2.33 -61.52
#